data_AF-A0A6B2F2U3-F1
#
_entry.id   AF-A0A6B2F2U3-F1
#
_cell.length_a   1.000
_cell.length_b   1.000
_cell.length_c   1.000
_cell.angle_alpha   90.00
_cell.angle_beta   90.00
_cell.angle_gamma   90.00
#
_symmetry.space_group_name_H-M   'P 1'
#
loop_
_entity.id
_entity.type
_entity.pdbx_description
1 polymer ?
#
loop_
_entity_poly.entity_id
_entity_poly.type
_entity_poly.pdbx_seq_one_letter_code
_entity_poly.pdbx_strand_id
1 'polypeptide(L)'
;MAVESRVTQEEIKKEPEKPIDREKTCPLLLRVFTTNNGRHHRMDEFARGNVPSSELQIYTWMDATLKELTSLVKEVYPEARKKGTHFNFAIVYTDLKRPGYRVKEIGSTMSGRKGTDDSMTLQSQKFQIGDYLDIAITPPNRAPPPSGRMRPY
;
A
#
# COMPACT_ATOMS: atom_id res chain seq x y z
N MET A 1 21.61 11.15 -43.18
CA MET A 1 20.67 11.56 -42.11
C MET A 1 20.42 10.33 -41.26
N ALA A 2 20.92 10.31 -40.02
CA ALA A 2 20.61 9.24 -39.07
C ALA A 2 19.34 9.65 -38.32
N VAL A 3 18.28 8.86 -38.44
CA VAL A 3 17.03 9.08 -37.72
C VAL A 3 17.20 8.42 -36.36
N GLU A 4 17.47 9.21 -35.32
CA GLU A 4 17.47 8.73 -33.95
C GLU A 4 16.02 8.44 -33.54
N SER A 5 15.68 7.15 -33.43
CA SER A 5 14.43 6.67 -32.87
C SER A 5 14.39 6.96 -31.37
N ARG A 6 13.76 8.08 -30.97
CA ARG A 6 13.44 8.36 -29.57
C ARG A 6 12.21 7.54 -29.18
N VAL A 7 12.43 6.40 -28.55
CA VAL A 7 11.35 5.66 -27.88
C VAL A 7 10.83 6.54 -26.74
N THR A 8 9.56 6.94 -26.83
CA THR A 8 8.87 7.64 -25.74
C THR A 8 8.77 6.71 -24.54
N GLN A 9 9.06 7.22 -23.33
CA GLN A 9 9.10 6.44 -22.07
C GLN A 9 7.83 5.59 -21.80
N GLU A 10 6.71 5.90 -22.46
CA GLU A 10 5.44 5.20 -22.33
C GLU A 10 5.42 3.79 -22.97
N GLU A 11 6.34 3.47 -23.90
CA GLU A 11 6.37 2.18 -24.60
C GLU A 11 7.42 1.19 -24.07
N ILE A 12 8.07 1.50 -22.95
CA ILE A 12 8.98 0.54 -22.31
C ILE A 12 8.12 -0.59 -21.75
N LYS A 13 8.09 -1.74 -22.44
CA LYS A 13 7.56 -3.00 -21.93
C LYS A 13 8.16 -3.23 -20.55
N LYS A 14 7.37 -3.02 -19.50
CA LYS A 14 7.79 -3.22 -18.12
C LYS A 14 8.07 -4.72 -17.96
N GLU A 15 9.34 -5.09 -17.85
CA GLU A 15 9.72 -6.49 -17.60
C GLU A 15 9.01 -6.98 -16.33
N PRO A 16 8.61 -8.27 -16.28
CA PRO A 16 7.98 -8.82 -15.08
C PRO A 16 8.91 -8.62 -13.88
N GLU A 17 8.35 -8.07 -12.79
CA GLU A 17 9.10 -7.83 -11.56
C GLU A 17 9.62 -9.18 -11.02
N LYS A 18 10.94 -9.30 -10.91
CA LYS A 18 11.60 -10.52 -10.45
C LYS A 18 11.44 -10.63 -8.92
N PRO A 19 11.14 -11.81 -8.38
CA PRO A 19 11.09 -12.02 -6.94
C PRO A 19 12.46 -11.77 -6.31
N ILE A 20 12.47 -11.28 -5.06
CA ILE A 20 13.70 -10.95 -4.34
C ILE A 20 14.20 -12.18 -3.59
N ASP A 21 15.51 -12.44 -3.68
CA ASP A 21 16.18 -13.45 -2.84
C ASP A 21 16.31 -12.88 -1.41
N ARG A 22 15.34 -13.22 -0.55
CA ARG A 22 15.22 -12.72 0.82
C ARG A 22 16.32 -13.25 1.76
N GLU A 23 17.03 -14.31 1.39
CA GLU A 23 18.16 -14.84 2.17
C GLU A 23 19.43 -14.02 1.96
N LYS A 24 19.60 -13.45 0.76
CA LYS A 24 20.78 -12.67 0.38
C LYS A 24 20.58 -11.16 0.44
N THR A 25 19.32 -10.71 0.46
CA THR A 25 18.97 -9.30 0.45
C THR A 25 18.60 -8.86 1.86
N CYS A 26 19.26 -7.82 2.39
CA CYS A 26 18.90 -7.24 3.68
C CYS A 26 17.47 -6.65 3.63
N PRO A 27 16.60 -6.93 4.61
CA PRO A 27 15.26 -6.35 4.65
C PRO A 27 15.30 -4.83 4.87
N LEU A 28 14.29 -4.14 4.36
CA LEU A 28 14.03 -2.74 4.65
C LEU A 28 13.13 -2.60 5.89
N LEU A 29 13.29 -1.48 6.60
CA LEU A 29 12.38 -1.07 7.66
C LEU A 29 11.18 -0.32 7.06
N LEU A 30 10.02 -0.96 7.06
CA LEU A 30 8.76 -0.36 6.62
C LEU A 30 8.03 0.21 7.84
N ARG A 31 7.72 1.51 7.79
CA ARG A 31 6.90 2.19 8.80
C ARG A 31 5.45 2.22 8.32
N VAL A 32 4.58 1.58 9.08
CA VAL A 32 3.16 1.41 8.78
C VAL A 32 2.33 2.16 9.81
N PHE A 33 1.45 3.05 9.36
CA PHE A 33 0.47 3.74 10.19
C PHE A 33 -0.90 3.13 9.96
N THR A 34 -1.71 3.03 11.01
CA THR A 34 -3.04 2.40 10.91
C THR A 34 -4.12 3.32 11.46
N THR A 35 -5.29 3.32 10.81
CA THR A 35 -6.50 3.97 11.32
C THR A 35 -7.64 2.97 11.44
N ASN A 36 -8.57 3.21 12.37
CA ASN A 36 -9.77 2.39 12.59
C ASN A 36 -11.08 3.13 12.26
N ASN A 37 -10.98 4.38 11.78
CA ASN A 37 -12.11 5.24 11.42
C ASN A 37 -12.56 5.05 9.96
N GLY A 38 -11.88 4.16 9.22
CA GLY A 38 -12.14 3.87 7.81
C GLY A 38 -11.65 4.94 6.82
N ARG A 39 -10.77 5.85 7.25
CA ARG A 39 -10.15 6.86 6.39
C ARG A 39 -8.64 6.90 6.62
N HIS A 40 -7.88 7.22 5.58
CA HIS A 40 -6.45 7.44 5.69
C HIS A 40 -6.14 8.64 6.59
N HIS A 41 -4.95 8.63 7.21
CA HIS A 41 -4.44 9.79 7.94
C HIS A 41 -4.35 11.01 7.02
N ARG A 42 -4.60 12.19 7.57
CA ARG A 42 -4.52 13.44 6.80
C ARG A 42 -3.06 13.86 6.66
N MET A 43 -2.75 14.62 5.60
CA MET A 43 -1.35 14.99 5.29
C MET A 43 -0.74 15.90 6.37
N ASP A 44 -1.58 16.68 7.06
CA ASP A 44 -1.19 17.57 8.15
C ASP A 44 -0.68 16.80 9.38
N GLU A 45 -1.07 15.53 9.55
CA GLU A 45 -0.58 14.67 10.63
C GLU A 45 0.87 14.24 10.42
N PHE A 46 1.33 14.23 9.17
CA PHE A 46 2.73 13.95 8.80
C PHE A 46 3.57 15.22 8.66
N ALA A 47 2.98 16.41 8.81
CA ALA A 47 3.68 17.67 8.56
C ALA A 47 4.64 18.03 9.70
N ARG A 48 5.66 18.85 9.38
CA ARG A 48 6.62 19.43 10.34
C ARG A 48 7.41 18.40 11.16
N GLY A 49 7.68 17.23 10.58
CA GLY A 49 8.45 16.17 11.24
C GLY A 49 7.64 15.34 12.25
N ASN A 50 6.33 15.59 12.36
CA ASN A 50 5.44 14.75 13.15
C ASN A 50 5.01 13.53 12.35
N VAL A 51 4.61 12.48 13.07
CA VAL A 51 3.95 11.28 12.53
C VAL A 51 2.82 10.86 13.47
N PRO A 52 1.80 10.13 12.98
CA PRO A 52 0.75 9.58 13.84
C PRO A 52 1.31 8.62 14.90
N SER A 53 0.68 8.56 16.07
CA SER A 53 1.17 7.76 17.21
C SER A 53 1.03 6.24 17.02
N SER A 54 0.10 5.78 16.19
CA SER A 54 -0.15 4.35 15.94
C SER A 54 0.72 3.83 14.80
N GLU A 55 2.02 3.73 15.08
CA GLU A 55 3.04 3.19 14.17
C GLU A 55 3.32 1.71 14.44
N LEU A 56 3.42 0.93 13.36
CA LEU A 56 3.92 -0.43 13.33
C LEU A 56 5.16 -0.47 12.44
N GLN A 57 6.24 -1.06 12.95
CA GLN A 57 7.48 -1.25 12.21
C GLN A 57 7.61 -2.69 11.74
N ILE A 58 7.85 -2.87 10.44
CA ILE A 58 7.92 -4.18 9.80
C ILE A 58 9.24 -4.30 9.05
N TYR A 59 10.00 -5.37 9.30
CA TYR A 59 11.12 -5.75 8.46
C TYR A 59 10.62 -6.57 7.28
N THR A 60 10.80 -6.07 6.05
CA THR A 60 10.28 -6.71 4.85
C THR A 60 11.12 -6.40 3.61
N TRP A 61 10.63 -6.76 2.42
CA TRP A 61 11.31 -6.53 1.14
C TRP A 61 10.38 -5.82 0.16
N MET A 62 10.94 -5.33 -0.96
CA MET A 62 10.15 -4.62 -1.97
C MET A 62 9.11 -5.51 -2.68
N ASP A 63 9.29 -6.83 -2.64
CA ASP A 63 8.32 -7.80 -3.17
C ASP A 63 7.20 -8.16 -2.18
N ALA A 64 7.17 -7.53 -1.01
CA ALA A 64 6.13 -7.75 -0.01
C ALA A 64 4.74 -7.40 -0.56
N THR A 65 3.81 -8.33 -0.40
CA THR A 65 2.45 -8.19 -0.95
C THR A 65 1.50 -7.53 0.04
N LEU A 66 0.41 -6.92 -0.45
CA LEU A 66 -0.63 -6.38 0.43
C LEU A 66 -1.19 -7.45 1.36
N LYS A 67 -1.33 -8.70 0.91
CA LYS A 67 -1.79 -9.82 1.73
C LYS A 67 -0.81 -10.20 2.85
N GLU A 68 0.48 -10.19 2.56
CA GLU A 68 1.54 -10.42 3.54
C GLU A 68 1.49 -9.35 4.64
N LEU A 69 1.45 -8.07 4.24
CA LEU A 69 1.34 -6.94 5.17
C LEU A 69 0.05 -6.99 6.00
N THR A 70 -1.08 -7.37 5.38
CA THR A 70 -2.35 -7.55 6.10
C THR A 70 -2.23 -8.64 7.18
N SER A 71 -1.47 -9.70 6.93
CA SER A 71 -1.29 -10.80 7.88
C SER A 71 -0.52 -10.34 9.11
N LEU A 72 0.54 -9.56 8.91
CA LEU A 72 1.33 -8.95 9.99
C LEU A 72 0.52 -7.96 10.82
N VAL A 73 -0.31 -7.12 10.18
CA VAL A 73 -1.22 -6.22 10.91
C VAL A 73 -2.20 -6.99 11.80
N LYS A 74 -2.70 -8.15 11.37
CA LYS A 74 -3.61 -8.99 12.16
C LYS A 74 -2.95 -9.64 13.37
N GLU A 75 -1.63 -9.79 13.39
CA GLU A 75 -0.90 -10.29 14.56
C GLU A 75 -0.98 -9.27 15.69
N VAL A 76 -0.85 -7.99 15.38
CA VAL A 76 -0.87 -6.88 16.34
C VAL A 76 -2.29 -6.39 16.66
N TYR A 77 -3.21 -6.43 15.70
CA TYR A 77 -4.60 -6.00 15.86
C TYR A 77 -5.59 -7.17 15.67
N PRO A 78 -5.90 -7.94 16.74
CA PRO A 78 -6.77 -9.11 16.65
C PRO A 78 -8.18 -8.80 16.09
N GLU A 79 -8.73 -7.63 16.40
CA GLU A 79 -10.04 -7.18 15.89
C GLU A 79 -10.10 -7.14 14.35
N ALA A 80 -8.95 -6.93 13.70
CA ALA A 80 -8.85 -6.87 12.25
C ALA A 80 -8.99 -8.27 11.58
N ARG A 81 -8.93 -9.36 12.36
CA ARG A 81 -9.12 -10.74 11.88
C ARG A 81 -10.57 -11.06 11.52
N LYS A 82 -11.53 -10.28 12.02
CA LYS A 82 -12.96 -10.51 11.76
C LYS A 82 -13.22 -10.59 10.25
N LYS A 83 -13.95 -11.63 9.83
CA LYS A 83 -14.27 -11.84 8.42
C LYS A 83 -15.04 -10.62 7.87
N GLY A 84 -14.60 -10.12 6.73
CA GLY A 84 -15.14 -8.93 6.09
C GLY A 84 -14.52 -7.60 6.55
N THR A 85 -13.55 -7.60 7.47
CA THR A 85 -12.74 -6.40 7.73
C THR A 85 -11.97 -6.02 6.46
N HIS A 86 -12.07 -4.76 6.07
CA HIS A 86 -11.42 -4.17 4.90
C HIS A 86 -10.16 -3.43 5.31
N PHE A 87 -9.12 -3.55 4.50
CA PHE A 87 -7.85 -2.84 4.66
C PHE A 87 -7.61 -2.06 3.38
N ASN A 88 -7.69 -0.73 3.42
CA ASN A 88 -7.27 0.11 2.31
C ASN A 88 -5.83 0.56 2.55
N PHE A 89 -4.97 0.41 1.55
CA PHE A 89 -3.55 0.71 1.60
C PHE A 89 -3.25 1.97 0.80
N ALA A 90 -2.44 2.85 1.37
CA ALA A 90 -1.94 4.01 0.68
C ALA A 90 -0.46 4.26 1.01
N ILE A 91 0.30 4.75 0.03
CA ILE A 91 1.67 5.19 0.23
C ILE A 91 1.65 6.68 0.55
N VAL A 92 2.28 7.06 1.66
CA VAL A 92 2.54 8.44 2.05
C VAL A 92 3.99 8.76 1.66
N TYR A 93 4.18 9.71 0.76
CA TYR A 93 5.50 10.07 0.24
C TYR A 93 5.70 11.59 0.26
N THR A 94 6.95 12.03 0.25
CA THR A 94 7.27 13.47 0.22
C THR A 94 7.08 14.04 -1.18
N ASP A 95 6.48 15.23 -1.29
CA ASP A 95 6.39 15.90 -2.59
C ASP A 95 7.70 16.62 -2.90
N LEU A 96 8.35 16.24 -4.00
CA LEU A 96 9.59 16.88 -4.47
C LEU A 96 9.38 18.33 -4.89
N LYS A 97 8.14 18.72 -5.27
CA LYS A 97 7.82 20.05 -5.80
C LYS A 97 7.25 21.00 -4.75
N ARG A 98 6.70 20.47 -3.65
CA ARG A 98 6.02 21.26 -2.62
C ARG A 98 6.38 20.75 -1.24
N PRO A 99 6.60 21.62 -0.25
CA PRO A 99 6.84 21.17 1.11
C PRO A 99 5.61 20.44 1.64
N GLY A 100 5.76 19.15 1.98
CA GLY A 100 4.72 18.34 2.58
C GLY A 100 4.71 16.89 2.11
N TYR A 101 3.75 16.15 2.62
CA TYR A 101 3.48 14.76 2.25
C TYR A 101 2.27 14.68 1.32
N ARG A 102 2.27 13.65 0.48
CA ARG A 102 1.15 13.26 -0.38
C ARG A 102 0.80 11.81 -0.12
N VAL A 103 -0.46 11.49 -0.31
CA VAL A 103 -0.97 10.13 -0.22
C VAL A 103 -1.44 9.66 -1.58
N LYS A 104 -1.08 8.42 -1.89
CA LYS A 104 -1.54 7.68 -3.07
C LYS A 104 -2.12 6.36 -2.60
N GLU A 105 -3.43 6.18 -2.74
CA GLU A 105 -4.07 4.88 -2.54
C GLU A 105 -3.53 3.88 -3.58
N ILE A 106 -3.22 2.66 -3.12
CA ILE A 106 -2.58 1.64 -3.95
C ILE A 106 -3.41 0.36 -4.13
N GLY A 107 -4.32 0.07 -3.20
CA GLY A 107 -5.17 -1.12 -3.29
C GLY A 107 -5.78 -1.51 -1.96
N SER A 108 -6.51 -2.62 -1.96
CA SER A 108 -7.21 -3.06 -0.76
C SER A 108 -7.29 -4.58 -0.59
N THR A 109 -7.33 -5.04 0.65
CA THR A 109 -7.53 -6.45 0.98
C THR A 109 -8.69 -6.63 1.96
N MET A 110 -9.18 -7.87 2.08
CA MET A 110 -10.29 -8.18 2.99
C MET A 110 -9.99 -9.45 3.80
N SER A 111 -10.28 -9.40 5.10
CA SER A 111 -10.17 -10.56 5.98
C SER A 111 -11.14 -11.67 5.57
N GLY A 112 -10.58 -12.85 5.28
CA GLY A 112 -11.35 -14.05 4.92
C GLY A 112 -11.92 -14.06 3.50
N ARG A 113 -11.46 -13.17 2.61
CA ARG A 113 -11.84 -13.14 1.20
C ARG A 113 -10.61 -12.82 0.34
N LYS A 114 -10.40 -13.59 -0.73
CA LYS A 114 -9.33 -13.31 -1.71
C LYS A 114 -9.72 -12.09 -2.57
N GLY A 115 -8.84 -11.10 -2.64
CA GLY A 115 -8.97 -9.91 -3.47
C GLY A 115 -8.12 -9.98 -4.75
N THR A 116 -8.36 -9.04 -5.67
CA THR A 116 -7.50 -8.84 -6.84
C THR A 116 -6.15 -8.21 -6.48
N ASP A 117 -6.15 -7.42 -5.42
CA ASP A 117 -4.98 -6.62 -5.01
C ASP A 117 -4.08 -7.37 -4.03
N ASP A 118 -4.49 -8.57 -3.59
CA ASP A 118 -3.77 -9.40 -2.62
C ASP A 118 -2.31 -9.64 -3.02
N SER A 119 -2.03 -9.75 -4.32
CA SER A 119 -0.69 -10.00 -4.88
C SER A 119 0.04 -8.73 -5.32
N MET A 120 -0.53 -7.54 -5.13
CA MET A 120 0.19 -6.30 -5.42
C MET A 120 1.36 -6.13 -4.44
N THR A 121 2.53 -5.81 -4.98
CA THR A 121 3.78 -5.64 -4.21
C THR A 121 4.10 -4.17 -4.00
N LEU A 122 4.91 -3.85 -2.99
CA LEU A 122 5.44 -2.49 -2.79
C LEU A 122 6.19 -1.99 -4.04
N GLN A 123 7.00 -2.86 -4.66
CA GLN A 123 7.72 -2.58 -5.90
C GLN A 123 6.79 -2.18 -7.05
N SER A 124 5.70 -2.93 -7.25
CA SER A 124 4.74 -2.66 -8.33
C SER A 124 4.08 -1.29 -8.22
N GLN A 125 3.96 -0.78 -6.99
CA GLN A 125 3.35 0.50 -6.67
C GLN A 125 4.34 1.68 -6.64
N LYS A 126 5.61 1.42 -6.99
CA LYS A 126 6.72 2.38 -6.98
C LYS A 126 7.01 2.94 -5.58
N PHE A 127 6.83 2.12 -4.55
CA PHE A 127 7.26 2.47 -3.18
C PHE A 127 8.77 2.76 -3.17
N GLN A 128 9.19 3.74 -2.38
CA GLN A 128 10.59 4.06 -2.15
C GLN A 128 10.92 3.97 -0.66
N ILE A 129 12.16 3.58 -0.34
CA ILE A 129 12.62 3.58 1.05
C ILE A 129 12.60 5.01 1.56
N GLY A 130 11.92 5.22 2.69
CA GLY A 130 11.64 6.53 3.26
C GLY A 130 10.17 6.95 3.11
N ASP A 131 9.43 6.33 2.19
CA ASP A 131 7.97 6.44 2.15
C ASP A 131 7.36 5.72 3.36
N TYR A 132 6.17 6.17 3.77
CA TYR A 132 5.37 5.48 4.76
C TYR A 132 4.22 4.72 4.11
N LEU A 133 3.77 3.68 4.79
CA LEU A 133 2.54 2.99 4.42
C LEU A 133 1.44 3.38 5.39
N ASP A 134 0.27 3.73 4.88
CA ASP A 134 -0.91 4.04 5.68
C ASP A 134 -2.02 3.02 5.38
N ILE A 135 -2.61 2.44 6.41
CA ILE A 135 -3.62 1.39 6.28
C ILE A 135 -4.88 1.82 7.03
N ALA A 136 -5.94 2.10 6.26
CA ALA A 136 -7.26 2.36 6.81
C ALA A 136 -8.02 1.05 7.01
N ILE A 137 -8.29 0.70 8.27
CA ILE A 137 -8.98 -0.52 8.67
C ILE A 137 -10.46 -0.21 8.90
N THR A 138 -11.34 -0.87 8.15
CA THR A 138 -12.78 -0.72 8.25
C THR A 138 -13.44 -2.05 8.65
N PRO A 139 -14.12 -2.13 9.80
CA PRO A 139 -14.79 -3.36 10.22
C PRO A 139 -15.96 -3.72 9.27
N PRO A 140 -16.39 -4.99 9.21
CA PRO A 140 -17.35 -5.50 8.22
C PRO A 140 -18.70 -4.76 8.20
N ASN A 141 -19.19 -4.29 9.34
CA ASN A 141 -20.48 -3.57 9.44
C ASN A 141 -20.41 -2.11 8.95
N ARG A 142 -19.23 -1.61 8.58
CA ARG A 142 -19.02 -0.23 8.09
C ARG A 142 -18.36 -0.19 6.73
N ALA A 143 -18.03 -1.35 6.14
CA ALA A 143 -17.46 -1.40 4.80
C ALA A 143 -18.51 -0.92 3.80
N PRO A 144 -18.15 -0.04 2.83
CA PRO A 144 -19.05 0.31 1.75
C PRO A 144 -19.51 -0.98 1.03
N PRO A 145 -20.76 -1.07 0.58
CA PRO A 145 -21.19 -2.21 -0.22
C PRO A 145 -20.22 -2.35 -1.41
N PRO A 146 -19.78 -3.58 -1.74
CA PRO A 146 -18.94 -3.78 -2.91
C PRO A 146 -19.68 -3.18 -4.11
N SER A 147 -19.01 -2.30 -4.85
CA SER A 147 -19.54 -1.69 -6.07
C SER A 147 -19.92 -2.79 -7.04
N GLY A 148 -21.18 -3.22 -6.97
CA GLY A 148 -21.75 -4.23 -7.83
C GLY A 148 -21.76 -3.67 -9.25
N ARG A 149 -21.04 -4.34 -10.15
CA ARG A 149 -21.19 -4.13 -11.59
C ARG A 149 -22.67 -4.13 -11.91
N MET A 150 -23.16 -3.00 -12.42
CA MET A 150 -24.51 -2.86 -12.96
C MET A 150 -24.74 -4.00 -13.96
N ARG A 151 -25.66 -4.92 -13.64
CA ARG A 151 -26.11 -5.93 -14.59
C ARG A 151 -27.05 -5.22 -15.57
N PRO A 152 -26.76 -5.20 -16.88
CA PRO A 152 -27.75 -4.77 -17.85
C PRO A 152 -28.86 -5.83 -17.94
N TYR A 153 -30.11 -5.39 -17.83
CA TYR A 153 -31.27 -6.05 -18.42
C TYR A 153 -31.68 -5.25 -19.65
#